data_AF-K5UQB9-F1
#
_entry.id   AF-K5UQB9-F1
#
_cell.length_a   1.000
_cell.length_b   1.000
_cell.length_c   1.000
_cell.angle_alpha   90.00
_cell.angle_beta   90.00
_cell.angle_gamma   90.00
#
_symmetry.space_group_name_H-M   'P 1'
#
loop_
_entity.id
_entity.type
_entity.pdbx_description
1 polymer ?
#
loop_
_entity_poly.entity_id
_entity_poly.type
_entity_poly.pdbx_seq_one_letter_code
_entity_poly.pdbx_strand_id
1 'polypeptide(L)'
;MGDEWNPDPVPSSELDVLFVLDVTGSMQPYIDRARDEINNIATDLKAYEGYGPGELRFGLIVFRDHPPQDRTMLAHTYGFTSDINSLRRDLTSLRATGGGDGPEAQEDALELALFAGWRSGAAKAVELITDSPPHGVSPGSGDGFPSGCPLLIDILRTADRMADKGISLHVLACEPSLDNYRGAHDFYVGLSDRTKGSFAPLADPGPMRMLVTGFASKAIDSDRFTTQYRRSIQHHAHVKKRTAHDIAVDLHAHLSAEGAHHFDVTHSGIYKHHEEGNRDAHIWATARSLRDAKQRVSQPAGKRLTPAHRGGGHYPLKCGKIPITRGHVI
;
A
#
# COMPACT_ATOMS: atom_id res chain seq x y z
N MET A 1 -13.61 -26.48 -25.22
CA MET A 1 -13.62 -25.61 -24.03
C MET A 1 -12.31 -25.70 -23.24
N GLY A 2 -11.20 -26.09 -23.86
CA GLY A 2 -9.87 -26.12 -23.23
C GLY A 2 -8.83 -25.84 -24.30
N ASP A 3 -7.97 -24.84 -24.03
CA ASP A 3 -6.65 -24.55 -24.66
C ASP A 3 -6.22 -23.07 -24.54
N GLU A 4 -6.86 -22.22 -23.73
CA GLU A 4 -6.57 -20.76 -23.74
C GLU A 4 -5.67 -20.21 -22.61
N TRP A 5 -5.55 -20.89 -21.47
CA TRP A 5 -4.80 -20.39 -20.32
C TRP A 5 -3.68 -21.35 -19.92
N ASN A 6 -2.60 -21.34 -20.69
CA ASN A 6 -1.43 -22.15 -20.36
C ASN A 6 -0.51 -21.38 -19.40
N PRO A 7 -0.18 -21.94 -18.23
CA PRO A 7 0.76 -21.31 -17.31
C PRO A 7 2.21 -21.43 -17.83
N ASP A 8 2.93 -20.30 -17.83
CA ASP A 8 4.37 -20.27 -17.96
C ASP A 8 5.03 -20.85 -16.69
N PRO A 9 6.26 -21.39 -16.77
CA PRO A 9 7.01 -21.81 -15.60
C PRO A 9 7.15 -20.66 -14.60
N VAL A 10 6.90 -20.94 -13.32
CA VAL A 10 7.06 -19.95 -12.25
C VAL A 10 8.56 -19.72 -12.04
N PRO A 11 9.10 -18.51 -12.29
CA PRO A 11 10.50 -18.20 -11.97
C PRO A 11 10.72 -18.27 -10.44
N SER A 12 11.98 -18.28 -9.99
CA SER A 12 12.29 -18.16 -8.55
C SER A 12 11.55 -16.94 -7.97
N SER A 13 10.77 -17.13 -6.92
CA SER A 13 10.09 -16.01 -6.28
C SER A 13 11.15 -15.17 -5.58
N GLU A 14 11.25 -13.92 -5.99
CA GLU A 14 11.98 -12.90 -5.27
C GLU A 14 10.94 -11.92 -4.69
N LEU A 15 11.19 -11.40 -3.50
CA LEU A 15 10.34 -10.37 -2.89
C LEU A 15 11.19 -9.20 -2.42
N ASP A 16 10.78 -8.02 -2.84
CA ASP A 16 11.25 -6.75 -2.30
C ASP A 16 10.09 -6.10 -1.53
N VAL A 17 10.27 -5.86 -0.23
CA VAL A 17 9.32 -5.11 0.61
C VAL A 17 9.95 -3.79 1.03
N LEU A 18 9.34 -2.67 0.66
CA LEU A 18 9.83 -1.33 1.00
C LEU A 18 8.90 -0.71 2.04
N PHE A 19 9.43 -0.51 3.25
CA PHE A 19 8.74 0.30 4.26
C PHE A 19 8.87 1.77 3.91
N VAL A 20 7.75 2.48 3.85
CA VAL A 20 7.69 3.93 3.73
C VAL A 20 7.04 4.44 5.01
N LEU A 21 7.87 4.97 5.91
CA LEU A 21 7.48 5.22 7.29
C LEU A 21 7.48 6.71 7.60
N ASP A 22 6.32 7.19 8.00
CA ASP A 22 6.16 8.48 8.65
C ASP A 22 6.94 8.45 9.98
N VAL A 23 7.80 9.46 10.18
CA VAL A 23 8.60 9.61 11.41
C VAL A 23 8.39 10.97 12.09
N THR A 24 7.19 11.54 11.96
CA THR A 24 6.77 12.70 12.75
C THR A 24 6.40 12.31 14.18
N GLY A 25 6.15 13.31 15.03
CA GLY A 25 6.08 13.15 16.49
C GLY A 25 5.08 12.11 17.00
N SER A 26 3.96 11.90 16.30
CA SER A 26 2.92 10.91 16.67
C SER A 26 3.35 9.47 16.42
N MET A 27 4.34 9.23 15.57
CA MET A 27 4.63 7.90 15.03
C MET A 27 5.51 7.01 15.91
N GLN A 28 6.03 7.49 17.05
CA GLN A 28 6.97 6.73 17.88
C GLN A 28 6.49 5.29 18.24
N PRO A 29 5.22 5.08 18.65
CA PRO A 29 4.73 3.73 18.97
C PRO A 29 4.77 2.77 17.78
N TYR A 30 4.56 3.28 16.56
CA TYR A 30 4.58 2.48 15.33
C TYR A 30 6.02 2.19 14.88
N ILE A 31 6.94 3.16 15.01
CA ILE A 31 8.39 2.95 14.79
C ILE A 31 8.92 1.87 15.74
N ASP A 32 8.58 1.97 17.03
CA ASP A 32 8.99 1.00 18.04
C ASP A 32 8.51 -0.41 17.71
N ARG A 33 7.26 -0.53 17.25
CA ARG A 33 6.72 -1.80 16.84
C ARG A 33 7.37 -2.37 15.58
N ALA A 34 7.59 -1.54 14.56
CA ALA A 34 8.28 -1.95 13.35
C ALA A 34 9.65 -2.53 13.71
N ARG A 35 10.41 -1.84 14.57
CA ARG A 35 11.70 -2.30 15.10
C ARG A 35 11.57 -3.66 15.80
N ASP A 36 10.54 -3.85 16.61
CA ASP A 36 10.39 -5.04 17.45
C ASP A 36 9.90 -6.27 16.66
N GLU A 37 9.11 -6.06 15.61
CA GLU A 37 8.49 -7.15 14.82
C GLU A 37 9.22 -7.47 13.51
N ILE A 38 10.15 -6.64 13.03
CA ILE A 38 10.76 -6.82 11.70
C ILE A 38 11.41 -8.18 11.48
N ASN A 39 12.04 -8.74 12.51
CA ASN A 39 12.62 -10.10 12.45
C ASN A 39 11.55 -11.19 12.35
N ASN A 40 10.40 -11.01 13.01
CA ASN A 40 9.28 -11.93 12.95
C ASN A 40 8.58 -11.86 11.59
N ILE A 41 8.39 -10.65 11.05
CA ILE A 41 7.86 -10.42 9.70
C ILE A 41 8.74 -11.14 8.67
N ALA A 42 10.06 -10.96 8.74
CA ALA A 42 10.99 -11.65 7.85
C ALA A 42 10.94 -13.18 7.99
N THR A 43 10.73 -13.69 9.20
CA THR A 43 10.59 -15.13 9.45
C THR A 43 9.31 -15.66 8.82
N ASP A 44 8.19 -14.96 8.97
CA ASP A 44 6.90 -15.38 8.40
C ASP A 44 6.92 -15.36 6.87
N LEU A 45 7.50 -14.32 6.27
CA LEU A 45 7.58 -14.23 4.81
C LEU A 45 8.50 -15.30 4.21
N LYS A 46 9.63 -15.60 4.87
CA LYS A 46 10.48 -16.73 4.48
C LYS A 46 9.74 -18.06 4.58
N ALA A 47 8.95 -18.26 5.63
CA ALA A 47 8.16 -19.47 5.82
C ALA A 47 7.01 -19.59 4.79
N TYR A 48 6.40 -18.48 4.38
CA TYR A 48 5.28 -18.48 3.43
C TYR A 48 5.70 -18.95 2.03
N GLU A 49 6.84 -18.48 1.53
CA GLU A 49 7.33 -18.79 0.17
C GLU A 49 8.46 -19.81 0.11
N GLY A 50 9.07 -20.14 1.25
CA GLY A 50 10.27 -20.96 1.29
C GLY A 50 11.53 -20.22 0.81
N TYR A 51 11.57 -18.88 0.95
CA TYR A 51 12.68 -18.06 0.46
C TYR A 51 14.04 -18.49 1.01
N GLY A 52 14.97 -18.75 0.10
CA GLY A 52 16.39 -18.94 0.35
C GLY A 52 17.14 -17.63 0.60
N PRO A 53 18.47 -17.71 0.85
CA PRO A 53 19.30 -16.54 1.08
C PRO A 53 19.26 -15.55 -0.10
N GLY A 54 18.91 -14.29 0.18
CA GLY A 54 18.90 -13.20 -0.80
C GLY A 54 17.62 -13.06 -1.63
N GLU A 55 16.69 -14.02 -1.56
CA GLU A 55 15.42 -13.95 -2.30
C GLU A 55 14.45 -12.94 -1.67
N LEU A 56 14.53 -12.73 -0.36
CA LEU A 56 13.80 -11.68 0.36
C LEU A 56 14.71 -10.50 0.70
N ARG A 57 14.31 -9.30 0.28
CA ARG A 57 14.96 -8.04 0.65
C ARG A 57 13.96 -7.07 1.25
N PHE A 58 14.43 -6.26 2.18
CA PHE A 58 13.67 -5.18 2.76
C PHE A 58 14.37 -3.85 2.53
N GLY A 59 13.59 -2.80 2.28
CA GLY A 59 14.09 -1.43 2.21
C GLY A 59 13.35 -0.53 3.18
N LEU A 60 13.92 0.63 3.44
CA LEU A 60 13.32 1.67 4.29
C LEU A 60 13.48 3.04 3.65
N ILE A 61 12.36 3.75 3.53
CA ILE A 61 12.29 5.18 3.31
C ILE A 61 11.54 5.78 4.50
N VAL A 62 12.07 6.87 5.03
CA VAL A 62 11.40 7.65 6.08
C VAL A 62 11.11 9.04 5.57
N PHE A 63 10.05 9.66 6.08
CA PHE A 63 9.69 11.03 5.71
C PHE A 63 9.10 11.79 6.88
N ARG A 64 9.10 13.11 6.73
CA ARG A 64 8.40 14.05 7.63
C ARG A 64 7.65 15.05 6.76
N ASP A 65 8.02 16.32 6.83
CA ASP A 65 7.23 17.41 6.31
C ASP A 65 8.12 18.42 5.55
N HIS A 66 7.51 19.30 4.78
CA HIS A 66 8.19 20.37 4.09
C HIS A 66 8.51 21.55 5.02
N PRO A 67 9.55 22.35 4.71
CA PRO A 67 9.73 23.65 5.34
C PRO A 67 8.54 24.58 5.04
N PRO A 68 7.99 25.30 6.04
CA PRO A 68 8.61 25.60 7.33
C PRO A 68 8.33 24.59 8.46
N GLN A 69 7.48 23.59 8.26
CA GLN A 69 7.04 22.67 9.31
C GLN A 69 8.18 21.77 9.79
N ASP A 70 8.95 21.20 8.86
CA ASP A 70 10.20 20.52 9.16
C ASP A 70 11.34 21.08 8.29
N ARG A 71 12.47 21.39 8.92
CA ARG A 71 13.68 21.90 8.25
C ARG A 71 14.86 20.93 8.29
N THR A 72 14.66 19.78 8.93
CA THR A 72 15.68 18.80 9.26
C THR A 72 15.70 17.63 8.27
N MET A 73 14.53 17.15 7.86
CA MET A 73 14.43 16.02 6.93
C MET A 73 13.09 16.05 6.22
N LEU A 74 13.13 15.99 4.89
CA LEU A 74 11.94 15.84 4.06
C LEU A 74 11.63 14.35 3.85
N ALA A 75 12.54 13.64 3.17
CA ALA A 75 12.52 12.20 3.03
C ALA A 75 13.96 11.65 2.93
N HIS A 76 14.18 10.42 3.38
CA HIS A 76 15.49 9.76 3.37
C HIS A 76 15.35 8.27 3.06
N THR A 77 16.29 7.73 2.27
CA THR A 77 16.31 6.31 1.89
C THR A 77 17.53 5.60 2.48
N TYR A 78 17.30 4.42 3.05
CA TYR A 78 18.34 3.51 3.54
C TYR A 78 18.70 2.42 2.51
N GLY A 79 17.97 2.34 1.38
CA GLY A 79 18.15 1.32 0.35
C GLY A 79 17.66 -0.08 0.74
N PHE A 80 17.75 -1.04 -0.18
CA PHE A 80 17.41 -2.44 0.07
C PHE A 80 18.56 -3.22 0.71
N THR A 81 18.22 -4.15 1.61
CA THR A 81 19.14 -5.10 2.23
C THR A 81 18.47 -6.47 2.40
N SER A 82 19.25 -7.55 2.31
CA SER A 82 18.83 -8.90 2.73
C SER A 82 19.25 -9.22 4.18
N ASP A 83 20.08 -8.37 4.82
CA ASP A 83 20.39 -8.45 6.25
C ASP A 83 19.31 -7.75 7.06
N ILE A 84 18.39 -8.54 7.61
CA ILE A 84 17.30 -8.04 8.44
C ILE A 84 17.80 -7.26 9.68
N ASN A 85 18.99 -7.58 10.18
CA ASN A 85 19.56 -6.85 11.31
C ASN A 85 20.06 -5.46 10.90
N SER A 86 20.42 -5.24 9.63
CA SER A 86 20.69 -3.90 9.11
C SER A 86 19.45 -3.05 9.17
N LEU A 87 18.32 -3.53 8.62
CA LEU A 87 17.05 -2.81 8.70
C LEU A 87 16.61 -2.56 10.14
N ARG A 88 16.77 -3.54 11.03
CA ARG A 88 16.46 -3.35 12.45
C ARG A 88 17.32 -2.26 13.10
N ARG A 89 18.60 -2.14 12.73
CA ARG A 89 19.48 -1.06 13.20
C ARG A 89 19.02 0.30 12.68
N ASP A 90 18.65 0.37 11.40
CA ASP A 90 18.12 1.59 10.79
C ASP A 90 16.86 2.05 11.54
N LEU A 91 15.88 1.15 11.74
CA LEU A 91 14.68 1.42 12.55
C LEU A 91 15.01 1.84 14.00
N THR A 92 16.02 1.24 14.62
CA THR A 92 16.46 1.59 15.99
C THR A 92 17.04 3.00 16.08
N SER A 93 17.61 3.51 14.98
CA SER A 93 18.19 4.85 14.91
C SER A 93 17.14 5.96 14.81
N LEU A 94 15.91 5.62 14.39
CA LEU A 94 14.85 6.59 14.15
C LEU A 94 14.28 7.16 15.45
N ARG A 95 13.92 8.44 15.42
CA ARG A 95 13.17 9.13 16.47
C ARG A 95 12.06 9.93 15.82
N ALA A 96 10.84 9.71 16.31
CA ALA A 96 9.66 10.48 15.94
C ALA A 96 9.82 11.93 16.40
N THR A 97 9.81 12.87 15.45
CA THR A 97 9.86 14.31 15.72
C THR A 97 9.53 15.08 14.45
N GLY A 98 9.22 16.38 14.57
CA GLY A 98 8.77 17.19 13.44
C GLY A 98 7.28 17.06 13.18
N GLY A 99 6.87 17.43 11.96
CA GLY A 99 5.48 17.70 11.57
C GLY A 99 5.06 19.14 11.90
N GLY A 100 3.77 19.46 11.77
CA GLY A 100 3.26 20.77 12.19
C GLY A 100 1.81 21.05 11.82
N ASP A 101 1.48 21.01 10.52
CA ASP A 101 0.16 21.40 10.00
C ASP A 101 -0.81 20.23 9.79
N GLY A 102 -0.37 19.01 10.10
CA GLY A 102 -1.17 17.80 10.10
C GLY A 102 -0.80 16.89 8.94
N PRO A 103 -1.07 17.25 7.67
CA PRO A 103 -0.59 16.50 6.52
C PRO A 103 0.94 16.50 6.40
N GLU A 104 1.48 15.54 5.65
CA GLU A 104 2.94 15.34 5.57
C GLU A 104 3.44 15.05 4.14
N ALA A 105 4.76 15.03 3.97
CA ALA A 105 5.45 14.93 2.67
C ALA A 105 5.57 13.50 2.13
N GLN A 106 4.43 12.80 2.06
CA GLN A 106 4.38 11.43 1.56
C GLN A 106 4.64 11.35 0.06
N GLU A 107 4.30 12.41 -0.67
CA GLU A 107 4.56 12.53 -2.10
C GLU A 107 6.05 12.34 -2.41
N ASP A 108 6.92 12.99 -1.66
CA ASP A 108 8.37 12.91 -1.78
C ASP A 108 8.89 11.51 -1.46
N ALA A 109 8.35 10.89 -0.42
CA ALA A 109 8.71 9.53 -0.02
C ALA A 109 8.35 8.49 -1.08
N LEU A 110 7.15 8.59 -1.66
CA LEU A 110 6.69 7.69 -2.71
C LEU A 110 7.38 7.94 -4.06
N GLU A 111 7.77 9.18 -4.36
CA GLU A 111 8.61 9.46 -5.54
C GLU A 111 10.00 8.82 -5.38
N LEU A 112 10.61 8.87 -4.19
CA LEU A 112 11.85 8.14 -3.91
C LEU A 112 11.65 6.62 -4.04
N ALA A 113 10.49 6.10 -3.60
CA ALA A 113 10.17 4.68 -3.70
C ALA A 113 10.20 4.18 -5.16
N LEU A 114 9.85 4.99 -6.15
CA LEU A 114 9.93 4.61 -7.57
C LEU A 114 11.35 4.24 -8.04
N PHE A 115 12.37 4.75 -7.35
CA PHE A 115 13.78 4.62 -7.71
C PHE A 115 14.60 3.84 -6.68
N ALA A 116 13.95 3.14 -5.75
CA ALA A 116 14.60 2.46 -4.62
C ALA A 116 15.53 1.27 -4.98
N GLY A 117 15.63 0.89 -6.27
CA GLY A 117 16.49 -0.23 -6.71
C GLY A 117 15.81 -1.60 -6.74
N TRP A 118 14.53 -1.63 -7.11
CA TRP A 118 13.73 -2.86 -7.26
C TRP A 118 14.34 -3.87 -8.23
N ARG A 119 14.28 -5.17 -7.89
CA ARG A 119 14.61 -6.26 -8.82
C ARG A 119 13.52 -6.43 -9.87
N SER A 120 13.91 -6.64 -11.12
CA SER A 120 12.96 -6.83 -12.22
C SER A 120 12.08 -8.07 -12.04
N GLY A 121 12.64 -9.16 -11.48
CA GLY A 121 11.96 -10.43 -11.26
C GLY A 121 11.25 -10.59 -9.92
N ALA A 122 11.32 -9.58 -9.04
CA ALA A 122 10.69 -9.65 -7.73
C ALA A 122 9.24 -9.19 -7.75
N ALA A 123 8.42 -9.83 -6.91
CA ALA A 123 7.22 -9.21 -6.36
C ALA A 123 7.64 -7.96 -5.57
N LYS A 124 6.88 -6.86 -5.72
CA LYS A 124 7.26 -5.54 -5.19
C LYS A 124 6.11 -4.99 -4.36
N ALA A 125 6.33 -4.84 -3.06
CA ALA A 125 5.35 -4.28 -2.14
C ALA A 125 5.92 -3.06 -1.43
N VAL A 126 5.15 -1.97 -1.41
CA VAL A 126 5.37 -0.82 -0.53
C VAL A 126 4.40 -0.90 0.64
N GLU A 127 4.92 -0.75 1.85
CA GLU A 127 4.16 -0.68 3.09
C GLU A 127 4.24 0.77 3.61
N LEU A 128 3.26 1.60 3.25
CA LEU A 128 3.13 2.96 3.76
C LEU A 128 2.47 2.94 5.13
N ILE A 129 3.16 3.45 6.16
CA ILE A 129 2.68 3.51 7.54
C ILE A 129 2.65 4.98 7.96
N THR A 130 1.45 5.52 8.22
CA THR A 130 1.24 6.95 8.52
C THR A 130 -0.07 7.18 9.26
N ASP A 131 -0.11 8.25 10.06
CA ASP A 131 -1.28 8.69 10.81
C ASP A 131 -1.90 10.00 10.29
N SER A 132 -1.38 10.50 9.17
CA SER A 132 -1.80 11.71 8.46
C SER A 132 -2.03 11.42 6.97
N PRO A 133 -2.77 12.27 6.22
CA PRO A 133 -2.80 12.23 4.76
C PRO A 133 -1.61 13.02 4.15
N PRO A 134 -1.34 12.87 2.84
CA PRO A 134 -0.44 13.79 2.14
C PRO A 134 -1.07 15.19 1.99
N HIS A 135 -0.24 16.16 1.62
CA HIS A 135 -0.68 17.52 1.39
C HIS A 135 -1.75 17.63 0.31
N GLY A 136 -2.67 18.59 0.48
CA GLY A 136 -3.74 18.87 -0.44
C GLY A 136 -4.93 17.90 -0.38
N VAL A 137 -4.91 16.89 0.49
CA VAL A 137 -6.00 15.91 0.60
C VAL A 137 -7.05 16.33 1.63
N SER A 138 -6.70 16.86 2.81
CA SER A 138 -7.70 17.09 3.86
C SER A 138 -8.10 18.56 3.99
N PRO A 139 -9.28 18.97 3.50
CA PRO A 139 -9.70 20.37 3.58
C PRO A 139 -10.03 20.77 5.02
N GLY A 140 -9.50 21.90 5.46
CA GLY A 140 -9.75 22.46 6.78
C GLY A 140 -8.93 21.83 7.91
N SER A 141 -7.93 21.00 7.60
CA SER A 141 -7.01 20.43 8.59
C SER A 141 -6.00 21.44 9.16
N GLY A 142 -5.78 22.57 8.48
CA GLY A 142 -4.68 23.48 8.77
C GLY A 142 -3.48 23.32 7.84
N ASP A 143 -3.56 22.42 6.85
CA ASP A 143 -2.56 22.15 5.81
C ASP A 143 -1.89 23.42 5.27
N GLY A 144 -0.57 23.52 5.45
CA GLY A 144 0.28 24.60 4.95
C GLY A 144 0.52 24.51 3.44
N PHE A 145 0.25 23.36 2.82
CA PHE A 145 0.39 23.12 1.38
C PHE A 145 -0.92 22.60 0.78
N PRO A 146 -2.02 23.37 0.85
CA PRO A 146 -3.35 22.91 0.46
C PRO A 146 -3.49 22.67 -1.05
N SER A 147 -2.48 22.96 -1.87
CA SER A 147 -2.47 22.65 -3.30
C SER A 147 -1.80 21.30 -3.62
N GLY A 148 -1.25 20.60 -2.62
CA GLY A 148 -0.40 19.42 -2.76
C GLY A 148 1.07 19.74 -2.54
N CYS A 149 1.93 18.73 -2.71
CA CYS A 149 3.39 18.84 -2.59
C CYS A 149 3.96 20.12 -3.27
N PRO A 150 4.70 20.97 -2.53
CA PRO A 150 5.34 22.18 -3.07
C PRO A 150 6.41 21.90 -4.14
N LEU A 151 6.93 20.67 -4.22
CA LEU A 151 7.83 20.24 -5.31
C LEU A 151 7.09 19.75 -6.56
N LEU A 152 5.77 19.91 -6.61
CA LEU A 152 4.90 19.54 -7.73
C LEU A 152 4.89 18.04 -8.05
N ILE A 153 5.20 17.21 -7.05
CA ILE A 153 5.03 15.76 -7.13
C ILE A 153 3.54 15.46 -6.96
N ASP A 154 2.94 14.84 -7.97
CA ASP A 154 1.53 14.42 -7.91
C ASP A 154 1.45 12.97 -7.45
N ILE A 155 0.92 12.75 -6.25
CA ILE A 155 0.88 11.43 -5.63
C ILE A 155 0.03 10.41 -6.39
N LEU A 156 -1.04 10.86 -7.10
CA LEU A 156 -1.86 9.96 -7.89
C LEU A 156 -1.07 9.46 -9.10
N ARG A 157 -0.33 10.36 -9.78
CA ARG A 157 0.57 9.98 -10.88
C ARG A 157 1.74 9.13 -10.41
N THR A 158 2.22 9.37 -9.20
CA THR A 158 3.24 8.54 -8.56
C THR A 158 2.72 7.12 -8.39
N ALA A 159 1.50 6.95 -7.89
CA ALA A 159 0.84 5.65 -7.81
C ALA A 159 0.62 5.00 -9.20
N ASP A 160 0.24 5.74 -10.25
CA ASP A 160 0.18 5.19 -11.61
C ASP A 160 1.54 4.64 -12.05
N ARG A 161 2.63 5.39 -11.81
CA ARG A 161 4.00 4.95 -12.14
C ARG A 161 4.45 3.75 -11.31
N MET A 162 3.96 3.62 -10.06
CA MET A 162 4.19 2.44 -9.24
C MET A 162 3.49 1.22 -9.85
N ALA A 163 2.23 1.36 -10.24
CA ALA A 163 1.46 0.31 -10.91
C ALA A 163 2.11 -0.13 -12.23
N ASP A 164 2.57 0.81 -13.07
CA ASP A 164 3.31 0.54 -14.31
C ASP A 164 4.60 -0.26 -14.08
N LYS A 165 5.22 -0.11 -12.90
CA LYS A 165 6.43 -0.85 -12.48
C LYS A 165 6.11 -2.15 -11.73
N GLY A 166 4.83 -2.49 -11.58
CA GLY A 166 4.37 -3.66 -10.83
C GLY A 166 4.63 -3.54 -9.32
N ILE A 167 4.63 -2.32 -8.78
CA ILE A 167 4.78 -2.05 -7.34
C ILE A 167 3.38 -1.86 -6.74
N SER A 168 2.99 -2.71 -5.81
CA SER A 168 1.75 -2.54 -5.03
C SER A 168 1.98 -1.64 -3.82
N LEU A 169 1.10 -0.65 -3.62
CA LEU A 169 1.11 0.27 -2.49
C LEU A 169 0.05 -0.14 -1.47
N HIS A 170 0.53 -0.70 -0.37
CA HIS A 170 -0.28 -1.03 0.80
C HIS A 170 -0.17 0.08 1.83
N VAL A 171 -1.30 0.45 2.43
CA VAL A 171 -1.40 1.51 3.43
C VAL A 171 -1.86 0.91 4.74
N LEU A 172 -1.03 1.05 5.76
CA LEU A 172 -1.35 0.79 7.15
C LEU A 172 -1.69 2.14 7.80
N ALA A 173 -2.97 2.43 7.87
CA ALA A 173 -3.50 3.66 8.44
C ALA A 173 -3.44 3.62 9.96
N CYS A 174 -2.60 4.46 10.56
CA CYS A 174 -2.50 4.58 12.00
C CYS A 174 -3.75 5.26 12.57
N GLU A 175 -4.67 4.44 13.05
CA GLU A 175 -5.95 4.87 13.61
C GLU A 175 -5.87 4.97 15.14
N PRO A 176 -6.72 5.76 15.82
CA PRO A 176 -7.76 6.63 15.28
C PRO A 176 -7.27 8.01 14.84
N SER A 177 -5.94 8.23 14.81
CA SER A 177 -5.34 9.52 14.42
C SER A 177 -5.76 9.93 13.01
N LEU A 178 -5.65 9.01 12.05
CA LEU A 178 -5.95 9.30 10.65
C LEU A 178 -7.42 9.72 10.43
N ASP A 179 -8.37 9.10 11.12
CA ASP A 179 -9.80 9.43 11.02
C ASP A 179 -10.15 10.86 11.49
N ASN A 180 -9.21 11.62 12.06
CA ASN A 180 -9.39 13.05 12.32
C ASN A 180 -9.25 13.90 11.05
N TYR A 181 -8.66 13.37 9.97
CA TYR A 181 -8.47 14.07 8.71
C TYR A 181 -9.61 13.77 7.75
N ARG A 182 -10.40 14.80 7.45
CA ARG A 182 -11.52 14.72 6.50
C ARG A 182 -11.05 14.19 5.15
N GLY A 183 -11.66 13.11 4.69
CA GLY A 183 -11.39 12.47 3.40
C GLY A 183 -10.12 11.61 3.33
N ALA A 184 -9.33 11.49 4.40
CA ALA A 184 -8.07 10.75 4.37
C ALA A 184 -8.25 9.24 4.12
N HIS A 185 -9.20 8.62 4.82
CA HIS A 185 -9.58 7.21 4.57
C HIS A 185 -9.94 6.97 3.10
N ASP A 186 -10.84 7.79 2.55
CA ASP A 186 -11.34 7.61 1.19
C ASP A 186 -10.21 7.83 0.15
N PHE A 187 -9.33 8.79 0.44
CA PHE A 187 -8.11 9.01 -0.35
C PHE A 187 -7.22 7.78 -0.38
N TYR A 188 -6.90 7.17 0.76
CA TYR A 188 -6.01 6.01 0.79
C TYR A 188 -6.64 4.74 0.20
N VAL A 189 -7.94 4.52 0.40
CA VAL A 189 -8.65 3.45 -0.31
C VAL A 189 -8.46 3.63 -1.81
N GLY A 190 -8.69 4.83 -2.34
CA GLY A 190 -8.49 5.11 -3.77
C GLY A 190 -7.03 5.04 -4.22
N LEU A 191 -6.08 5.49 -3.41
CA LEU A 191 -4.65 5.48 -3.72
C LEU A 191 -4.10 4.04 -3.78
N SER A 192 -4.45 3.20 -2.80
CA SER A 192 -4.09 1.78 -2.80
C SER A 192 -4.67 1.04 -4.00
N ASP A 193 -5.94 1.30 -4.35
CA ASP A 193 -6.62 0.69 -5.48
C ASP A 193 -5.88 0.93 -6.81
N ARG A 194 -5.27 2.11 -7.00
CA ARG A 194 -4.48 2.44 -8.21
C ARG A 194 -3.34 1.48 -8.48
N THR A 195 -2.79 0.89 -7.43
CA THR A 195 -1.66 -0.04 -7.49
C THR A 195 -2.06 -1.48 -7.23
N LYS A 196 -3.37 -1.76 -7.12
CA LYS A 196 -3.93 -3.04 -6.67
C LYS A 196 -3.41 -3.44 -5.28
N GLY A 197 -2.99 -2.45 -4.50
CA GLY A 197 -2.54 -2.62 -3.14
C GLY A 197 -3.73 -2.76 -2.19
N SER A 198 -3.54 -2.42 -0.94
CA SER A 198 -4.59 -2.61 0.07
C SER A 198 -4.49 -1.58 1.18
N PHE A 199 -5.64 -1.24 1.74
CA PHE A 199 -5.75 -0.33 2.87
C PHE A 199 -6.25 -1.09 4.09
N ALA A 200 -5.54 -1.00 5.21
CA ALA A 200 -5.96 -1.55 6.48
C ALA A 200 -5.70 -0.59 7.64
N PRO A 201 -6.59 -0.56 8.64
CA PRO A 201 -6.35 0.19 9.85
C PRO A 201 -5.33 -0.49 10.77
N LEU A 202 -4.55 0.34 11.45
CA LEU A 202 -3.55 0.00 12.44
C LEU A 202 -3.83 0.82 13.71
N ALA A 203 -4.77 0.36 14.56
CA ALA A 203 -5.21 1.12 15.73
C ALA A 203 -4.29 1.09 16.93
N ASP A 204 -3.71 -0.06 17.19
CA ASP A 204 -2.52 -0.21 17.99
C ASP A 204 -1.45 -0.86 17.10
N PRO A 205 -0.16 -0.81 17.46
CA PRO A 205 0.87 -1.40 16.62
C PRO A 205 0.80 -2.96 16.60
N GLY A 206 0.00 -3.58 17.48
CA GLY A 206 -0.10 -5.03 17.66
C GLY A 206 -0.23 -5.83 16.34
N PRO A 207 -1.21 -5.53 15.47
CA PRO A 207 -1.43 -6.24 14.22
C PRO A 207 -0.44 -5.91 13.09
N MET A 208 0.56 -5.03 13.29
CA MET A 208 1.51 -4.65 12.24
C MET A 208 2.15 -5.87 11.55
N ARG A 209 2.64 -6.84 12.32
CA ARG A 209 3.22 -8.08 11.77
C ARG A 209 2.23 -8.82 10.86
N MET A 210 0.99 -8.97 11.30
CA MET A 210 -0.05 -9.68 10.53
C MET A 210 -0.38 -8.95 9.23
N LEU A 211 -0.50 -7.62 9.29
CA LEU A 211 -0.84 -6.79 8.13
C LEU A 211 0.29 -6.79 7.11
N VAL A 212 1.53 -6.51 7.53
CA VAL A 212 2.70 -6.48 6.64
C VAL A 212 2.95 -7.85 6.01
N THR A 213 2.94 -8.92 6.81
CA THR A 213 3.09 -10.28 6.26
C THR A 213 1.95 -10.58 5.28
N GLY A 214 0.71 -10.21 5.62
CA GLY A 214 -0.44 -10.49 4.77
C GLY A 214 -0.43 -9.71 3.44
N PHE A 215 -0.04 -8.44 3.46
CA PHE A 215 0.08 -7.60 2.27
C PHE A 215 1.24 -8.03 1.37
N ALA A 216 2.40 -8.34 1.94
CA ALA A 216 3.50 -8.92 1.16
C ALA A 216 3.13 -10.29 0.57
N SER A 217 2.46 -11.18 1.32
CA SER A 217 1.94 -12.46 0.79
C SER A 217 0.92 -12.25 -0.34
N LYS A 218 0.05 -11.23 -0.22
CA LYS A 218 -0.89 -10.82 -1.27
C LYS A 218 -0.15 -10.38 -2.53
N ALA A 219 0.89 -9.55 -2.39
CA ALA A 219 1.72 -9.09 -3.51
C ALA A 219 2.43 -10.27 -4.21
N ILE A 220 2.92 -11.24 -3.45
CA ILE A 220 3.54 -12.46 -4.00
C ILE A 220 2.53 -13.28 -4.82
N ASP A 221 1.35 -13.56 -4.27
CA ASP A 221 0.34 -14.33 -4.99
C ASP A 221 -0.12 -13.60 -6.27
N SER A 222 -0.28 -12.26 -6.22
CA SER A 222 -0.61 -11.43 -7.39
C SER A 222 0.48 -11.45 -8.46
N ASP A 223 1.76 -11.33 -8.07
CA ASP A 223 2.87 -11.40 -9.02
C ASP A 223 2.95 -12.79 -9.65
N ARG A 224 2.76 -13.86 -8.85
CA ARG A 224 2.75 -15.23 -9.36
C ARG A 224 1.70 -15.43 -10.44
N PHE A 225 0.45 -15.01 -10.21
CA PHE A 225 -0.60 -15.10 -11.23
C PHE A 225 -0.26 -14.27 -12.47
N THR A 226 0.20 -13.05 -12.28
CA THR A 226 0.57 -12.17 -13.40
C THR A 226 1.71 -12.76 -14.23
N THR A 227 2.73 -13.30 -13.57
CA THR A 227 3.92 -13.88 -14.20
C THR A 227 3.61 -15.20 -14.90
N GLN A 228 2.87 -16.09 -14.24
CA GLN A 228 2.49 -17.39 -14.77
C GLN A 228 1.55 -17.27 -15.98
N TYR A 229 0.65 -16.29 -16.00
CA TYR A 229 -0.30 -16.12 -17.12
C TYR A 229 0.08 -14.99 -18.08
N ARG A 230 1.27 -14.40 -17.94
CA ARG A 230 1.71 -13.21 -18.70
C ARG A 230 1.56 -13.40 -20.21
N ARG A 231 2.10 -14.50 -20.76
CA ARG A 231 2.05 -14.76 -22.20
C ARG A 231 0.61 -14.94 -22.69
N SER A 232 -0.22 -15.64 -21.92
CA SER A 232 -1.63 -15.87 -22.23
C SER A 232 -2.42 -14.56 -22.21
N ILE A 233 -2.22 -13.71 -21.18
CA ILE A 233 -2.83 -12.37 -21.08
C ILE A 233 -2.43 -11.51 -22.29
N GLN A 234 -1.13 -11.45 -22.62
CA GLN A 234 -0.62 -10.67 -23.76
C GLN A 234 -1.17 -11.17 -25.10
N HIS A 235 -1.28 -12.49 -25.28
CA HIS A 235 -1.87 -13.08 -26.48
C HIS A 235 -3.34 -12.69 -26.62
N HIS A 236 -4.12 -12.75 -25.53
CA HIS A 236 -5.52 -12.34 -25.54
C HIS A 236 -5.69 -10.84 -25.81
N ALA A 237 -4.85 -10.00 -25.22
CA ALA A 237 -4.91 -8.56 -25.38
C ALA A 237 -4.50 -8.10 -26.79
N HIS A 238 -3.38 -8.60 -27.32
CA HIS A 238 -2.78 -8.06 -28.54
C HIS A 238 -3.10 -8.88 -29.81
N VAL A 239 -3.20 -10.20 -29.70
CA VAL A 239 -3.50 -11.07 -30.85
C VAL A 239 -4.99 -11.23 -31.02
N LYS A 240 -5.71 -11.56 -29.93
CA LYS A 240 -7.17 -11.73 -29.97
C LYS A 240 -7.95 -10.42 -29.80
N LYS A 241 -7.27 -9.30 -29.50
CA LYS A 241 -7.85 -7.95 -29.34
C LYS A 241 -9.01 -7.92 -28.34
N ARG A 242 -8.93 -8.73 -27.28
CA ARG A 242 -9.94 -8.78 -26.22
C ARG A 242 -9.79 -7.59 -25.28
N THR A 243 -10.89 -7.17 -24.67
CA THR A 243 -10.84 -6.10 -23.65
C THR A 243 -10.19 -6.62 -22.37
N ALA A 244 -9.56 -5.74 -21.58
CA ALA A 244 -8.99 -6.11 -20.28
C ALA A 244 -10.05 -6.72 -19.35
N HIS A 245 -11.29 -6.22 -19.42
CA HIS A 245 -12.42 -6.75 -18.66
C HIS A 245 -12.72 -8.22 -19.01
N ASP A 246 -12.85 -8.53 -20.30
CA ASP A 246 -13.17 -9.90 -20.74
C ASP A 246 -12.03 -10.88 -20.43
N ILE A 247 -10.79 -10.41 -20.56
CA ILE A 247 -9.59 -11.18 -20.19
C ILE A 247 -9.63 -11.53 -18.70
N ALA A 248 -9.89 -10.55 -17.85
CA ALA A 248 -9.93 -10.75 -16.41
C ALA A 248 -11.08 -11.64 -15.95
N VAL A 249 -12.26 -11.53 -16.57
CA VAL A 249 -13.42 -12.41 -16.29
C VAL A 249 -13.09 -13.87 -16.62
N ASP A 250 -12.53 -14.14 -17.79
CA ASP A 250 -12.21 -15.51 -18.21
C ASP A 250 -11.04 -16.10 -17.43
N LEU A 251 -9.99 -15.31 -17.18
CA LEU A 251 -8.86 -15.75 -16.37
C LEU A 251 -9.30 -16.04 -14.93
N HIS A 252 -10.18 -15.22 -14.36
CA HIS A 252 -10.78 -15.50 -13.06
C HIS A 252 -11.57 -16.81 -13.06
N ALA A 253 -12.41 -17.06 -14.08
CA ALA A 253 -13.17 -18.30 -14.18
C ALA A 253 -12.24 -19.52 -14.28
N HIS A 254 -11.16 -19.41 -15.07
CA HIS A 254 -10.15 -20.45 -15.18
C HIS A 254 -9.44 -20.71 -13.84
N LEU A 255 -8.89 -19.66 -13.20
CA LEU A 255 -8.20 -19.78 -11.91
C LEU A 255 -9.12 -20.34 -10.82
N SER A 256 -10.40 -19.96 -10.83
CA SER A 256 -11.40 -20.49 -9.89
C SER A 256 -11.66 -21.98 -10.11
N ALA A 257 -11.74 -22.43 -11.36
CA ALA A 257 -11.93 -23.85 -11.71
C ALA A 257 -10.72 -24.71 -11.30
N GLU A 258 -9.51 -24.16 -11.35
CA GLU A 258 -8.27 -24.79 -10.86
C GLU A 258 -8.14 -24.73 -9.32
N GLY A 259 -9.11 -24.14 -8.62
CA GLY A 259 -9.07 -24.02 -7.15
C GLY A 259 -7.99 -23.04 -6.67
N ALA A 260 -7.65 -22.03 -7.45
CA ALA A 260 -6.68 -21.02 -7.07
C ALA A 260 -7.15 -20.22 -5.84
N HIS A 261 -6.21 -19.98 -4.94
CA HIS A 261 -6.41 -19.16 -3.75
C HIS A 261 -5.47 -17.97 -3.79
N HIS A 262 -5.88 -16.88 -3.17
CA HIS A 262 -5.09 -15.67 -3.03
C HIS A 262 -5.10 -15.24 -1.57
N PHE A 263 -3.94 -14.85 -1.08
CA PHE A 263 -3.80 -14.33 0.27
C PHE A 263 -4.46 -12.95 0.37
N ASP A 264 -5.29 -12.74 1.37
CA ASP A 264 -5.98 -11.46 1.56
C ASP A 264 -6.03 -11.04 3.03
N VAL A 265 -6.15 -9.72 3.21
CA VAL A 265 -6.31 -9.08 4.52
C VAL A 265 -7.63 -8.33 4.49
N THR A 266 -8.57 -8.79 5.30
CA THR A 266 -9.92 -8.23 5.37
C THR A 266 -10.21 -7.65 6.74
N HIS A 267 -10.95 -6.55 6.73
CA HIS A 267 -11.48 -5.92 7.92
C HIS A 267 -12.96 -5.59 7.69
N SER A 268 -13.76 -5.70 8.74
CA SER A 268 -15.21 -5.49 8.64
C SER A 268 -15.75 -4.81 9.88
N GLY A 269 -16.64 -3.82 9.71
CA GLY A 269 -17.29 -3.12 10.82
C GLY A 269 -16.45 -2.04 11.50
N ILE A 270 -15.21 -1.82 11.05
CA ILE A 270 -14.33 -0.76 11.56
C ILE A 270 -14.75 0.59 11.00
N TYR A 271 -14.92 0.67 9.69
CA TYR A 271 -15.38 1.88 9.00
C TYR A 271 -16.87 1.80 8.68
N LYS A 272 -17.55 2.94 8.80
CA LYS A 272 -18.94 3.11 8.40
C LYS A 272 -19.06 3.01 6.89
N HIS A 273 -20.16 2.44 6.43
CA HIS A 273 -20.59 2.63 5.05
C HIS A 273 -20.98 4.10 4.86
N HIS A 274 -20.42 4.74 3.82
CA HIS A 274 -20.72 6.12 3.49
C HIS A 274 -20.70 6.26 1.96
N GLU A 275 -21.86 6.47 1.35
CA GLU A 275 -22.01 6.47 -0.12
C GLU A 275 -21.14 7.53 -0.78
N GLU A 276 -21.17 8.77 -0.28
CA GLU A 276 -20.34 9.85 -0.82
C GLU A 276 -18.83 9.60 -0.66
N GLY A 277 -18.39 9.08 0.49
CA GLY A 277 -16.98 8.75 0.70
C GLY A 277 -16.52 7.57 -0.17
N ASN A 278 -17.39 6.58 -0.40
CA ASN A 278 -17.09 5.49 -1.34
C ASN A 278 -17.00 6.00 -2.79
N ARG A 279 -17.86 6.97 -3.16
CA ARG A 279 -17.74 7.68 -4.44
C ARG A 279 -16.43 8.46 -4.53
N ASP A 280 -16.03 9.13 -3.46
CA ASP A 280 -14.79 9.89 -3.41
C ASP A 280 -13.56 8.98 -3.53
N ALA A 281 -13.56 7.82 -2.88
CA ALA A 281 -12.53 6.79 -3.06
C ALA A 281 -12.40 6.36 -4.53
N HIS A 282 -13.53 6.14 -5.22
CA HIS A 282 -13.51 5.84 -6.65
C HIS A 282 -12.98 7.00 -7.51
N ILE A 283 -13.27 8.25 -7.12
CA ILE A 283 -12.71 9.43 -7.79
C ILE A 283 -11.20 9.47 -7.60
N TRP A 284 -10.69 9.27 -6.39
CA TRP A 284 -9.26 9.19 -6.11
C TRP A 284 -8.57 8.09 -6.92
N ALA A 285 -9.21 6.92 -7.04
CA ALA A 285 -8.71 5.80 -7.83
C ALA A 285 -8.61 6.09 -9.34
N THR A 286 -9.42 7.00 -9.88
CA THR A 286 -9.58 7.17 -11.34
C THR A 286 -9.22 8.55 -11.90
N ALA A 287 -9.05 9.56 -11.04
CA ALA A 287 -8.72 10.92 -11.44
C ALA A 287 -7.30 11.04 -12.01
N ARG A 288 -7.06 11.96 -12.94
CA ARG A 288 -5.76 12.07 -13.66
C ARG A 288 -4.63 12.75 -12.85
N SER A 289 -4.99 13.40 -11.75
CA SER A 289 -4.10 14.19 -10.90
C SER A 289 -4.83 14.55 -9.60
N LEU A 290 -4.08 14.93 -8.57
CA LEU A 290 -4.62 15.48 -7.33
C LEU A 290 -5.55 16.67 -7.62
N ARG A 291 -5.15 17.58 -8.52
CA ARG A 291 -5.96 18.74 -8.90
C ARG A 291 -7.29 18.36 -9.55
N ASP A 292 -7.29 17.38 -10.46
CA ASP A 292 -8.50 16.86 -11.12
C ASP A 292 -9.46 16.20 -10.12
N ALA A 293 -8.90 15.39 -9.21
CA ALA A 293 -9.69 14.73 -8.17
C ALA A 293 -10.37 15.72 -7.23
N LYS A 294 -9.63 16.73 -6.76
CA LYS A 294 -10.12 17.77 -5.83
C LYS A 294 -11.31 18.58 -6.37
N GLN A 295 -11.47 18.68 -7.68
CA GLN A 295 -12.62 19.33 -8.30
C GLN A 295 -13.89 18.48 -8.27
N ARG A 296 -13.75 17.18 -8.00
CA ARG A 296 -14.81 16.17 -8.15
C ARG A 296 -15.22 15.56 -6.82
N VAL A 297 -14.30 15.42 -5.88
CA VAL A 297 -14.58 14.85 -4.55
C VAL A 297 -15.46 15.77 -3.72
N SER A 298 -16.41 15.19 -3.00
CA SER A 298 -17.26 15.91 -2.03
C SER A 298 -16.61 16.06 -0.66
N GLN A 299 -15.77 15.08 -0.31
CA GLN A 299 -15.13 14.86 0.98
C GLN A 299 -16.14 15.05 2.11
N PRO A 300 -17.11 14.15 2.33
CA PRO A 300 -18.15 14.38 3.32
C PRO A 300 -17.58 14.66 4.72
N ALA A 301 -18.27 15.50 5.49
CA ALA A 301 -17.85 15.81 6.85
C ALA A 301 -18.09 14.62 7.79
N GLY A 302 -17.21 14.46 8.77
CA GLY A 302 -17.34 13.45 9.81
C GLY A 302 -16.34 12.31 9.69
N LYS A 303 -16.44 11.41 10.68
CA LYS A 303 -15.53 10.29 10.91
C LYS A 303 -15.99 9.02 10.19
N ARG A 304 -15.07 8.36 9.48
CA ARG A 304 -15.28 7.04 8.87
C ARG A 304 -15.27 5.95 9.92
N LEU A 305 -14.48 6.04 11.00
CA LEU A 305 -14.52 5.04 12.07
C LEU A 305 -15.91 4.96 12.72
N THR A 306 -16.40 3.73 12.91
CA THR A 306 -17.61 3.48 13.69
C THR A 306 -17.40 3.90 15.15
N PRO A 307 -18.45 4.31 15.88
CA PRO A 307 -18.29 4.83 17.24
C PRO A 307 -17.51 3.90 18.18
N ALA A 308 -17.65 2.58 18.01
CA ALA A 308 -16.95 1.56 18.78
C ALA A 308 -15.42 1.57 18.61
N HIS A 309 -14.91 2.06 17.47
CA HIS A 309 -13.49 1.97 17.13
C HIS A 309 -12.75 3.31 17.23
N ARG A 310 -13.45 4.41 17.50
CA ARG A 310 -12.86 5.77 17.62
C ARG A 310 -11.92 5.94 18.82
N GLY A 311 -12.02 5.06 19.81
CA GLY A 311 -11.11 5.03 20.96
C GLY A 311 -9.79 4.30 20.70
N GLY A 312 -9.58 3.76 19.50
CA GLY A 312 -8.45 2.88 19.19
C GLY A 312 -8.62 1.46 19.77
N GLY A 313 -7.51 0.74 19.92
CA GLY A 313 -7.47 -0.61 20.48
C GLY A 313 -7.67 -1.72 19.44
N HIS A 314 -8.28 -2.84 19.86
CA HIS A 314 -8.33 -4.03 19.03
C HIS A 314 -9.33 -3.89 17.87
N TYR A 315 -8.81 -4.07 16.66
CA TYR A 315 -9.57 -4.05 15.42
C TYR A 315 -9.73 -5.47 14.87
N PRO A 316 -10.96 -5.89 14.48
CA PRO A 316 -11.20 -7.22 13.96
C PRO A 316 -10.62 -7.36 12.54
N LEU A 317 -9.39 -7.86 12.48
CA LEU A 317 -8.66 -8.14 11.25
C LEU A 317 -8.66 -9.65 10.97
N LYS A 318 -8.77 -10.02 9.71
CA LYS A 318 -8.61 -11.40 9.23
C LYS A 318 -7.59 -11.45 8.12
N CYS A 319 -6.72 -12.44 8.17
CA CYS A 319 -5.58 -12.59 7.29
C CYS A 319 -5.50 -14.08 6.90
N GLY A 320 -5.42 -14.37 5.60
CA GLY A 320 -5.33 -15.75 5.14
C GLY A 320 -5.69 -15.94 3.66
N LYS A 321 -5.57 -17.18 3.20
CA LYS A 321 -5.95 -17.57 1.84
C LYS A 321 -7.46 -17.62 1.69
N ILE A 322 -7.96 -16.92 0.69
CA ILE A 322 -9.35 -16.97 0.25
C ILE A 322 -9.41 -17.48 -1.20
N PRO A 323 -10.56 -18.04 -1.64
CA PRO A 323 -10.77 -18.31 -3.06
C PRO A 323 -10.49 -17.05 -3.89
N ILE A 324 -9.83 -17.20 -5.03
CA ILE A 324 -9.51 -16.06 -5.89
C ILE A 324 -10.79 -15.29 -6.27
N THR A 325 -10.71 -13.96 -6.32
CA THR A 325 -11.82 -13.10 -6.73
C THR A 325 -11.45 -12.36 -8.02
N ARG A 326 -12.43 -11.78 -8.71
CA ARG A 326 -12.17 -10.96 -9.91
C ARG A 326 -11.23 -9.80 -9.63
N GLY A 327 -11.29 -9.21 -8.42
CA GLY A 327 -10.43 -8.09 -8.03
C GLY A 327 -8.94 -8.46 -7.97
N HIS A 328 -8.61 -9.76 -7.89
CA HIS A 328 -7.22 -10.23 -7.87
C HIS A 328 -6.64 -10.44 -9.28
N VAL A 329 -7.47 -10.38 -10.32
CA VAL A 329 -7.08 -10.69 -11.70
C VAL A 329 -7.05 -9.46 -12.60
N ILE A 330 -7.86 -8.44 -12.29
CA ILE A 330 -7.94 -7.16 -13.02
C ILE A 330 -6.72 -6.31 -12.73
#